data_AF-A0A1Y5G0H6-F1
#
_entry.id   AF-A0A1Y5G0H6-F1
#
_cell.length_a   1.000
_cell.length_b   1.000
_cell.length_c   1.000
_cell.angle_alpha   90.00
_cell.angle_beta   90.00
_cell.angle_gamma   90.00
#
_symmetry.space_group_name_H-M   'P 1'
#
loop_
_entity.id
_entity.type
_entity.pdbx_description
1 polymer ?
#
loop_
_entity_poly.entity_id
_entity_poly.type
_entity_poly.pdbx_seq_one_letter_code
_entity_poly.pdbx_strand_id
1 'polypeptide(L)'
;MPADVTVCVTGASGFIAGQTIRELLANGFSVRGTVRGEIDDPQYAYLKQLPGAAERLELVPGDLAQSGSFLGKTMCISNANICAELGVEFRPVRETLVDVVGDLIRQGHLQKFGN
;
A
#
# COMPACT_ATOMS: atom_id res chain seq x y z
N MET A 1 20.73 8.42 -7.15
CA MET A 1 19.45 8.78 -6.50
C MET A 1 19.67 8.77 -5.00
N PRO A 2 19.13 9.72 -4.21
CA PRO A 2 19.61 9.97 -2.85
C PRO A 2 19.28 8.78 -1.96
N ALA A 3 20.28 8.31 -1.22
CA ALA A 3 20.22 7.18 -0.31
C ALA A 3 19.36 7.42 0.96
N ASP A 4 18.67 8.57 1.05
CA ASP A 4 18.03 9.07 2.27
C ASP A 4 16.49 9.14 2.19
N VAL A 5 15.86 8.63 1.12
CA VAL A 5 14.39 8.68 0.99
C VAL A 5 13.78 7.39 1.51
N THR A 6 13.13 7.48 2.67
CA THR A 6 12.34 6.39 3.26
C THR A 6 10.88 6.49 2.84
N VAL A 7 10.34 5.43 2.24
CA VAL A 7 8.96 5.32 1.77
C VAL A 7 8.09 4.65 2.82
N CYS A 8 7.00 5.31 3.24
CA CYS A 8 6.03 4.73 4.17
C CYS A 8 4.96 3.93 3.41
N VAL A 9 4.72 2.68 3.82
CA VAL A 9 3.68 1.79 3.26
C VAL A 9 2.71 1.42 4.37
N THR A 10 1.52 2.01 4.34
CA THR A 10 0.46 1.68 5.31
C THR A 10 -0.23 0.36 4.96
N GLY A 11 -0.49 -0.49 5.95
CA GLY A 11 -1.13 -1.79 5.71
C GLY A 11 -0.17 -2.77 5.01
N ALA A 12 1.09 -2.78 5.44
CA ALA A 12 2.20 -3.54 4.86
C ALA A 12 1.93 -5.05 4.72
N SER A 13 1.04 -5.60 5.55
CA SER A 13 0.61 -7.00 5.49
C SER A 13 -0.39 -7.32 4.36
N GLY A 14 -0.88 -6.32 3.64
CA GLY A 14 -1.74 -6.53 2.48
C GLY A 14 -1.00 -7.18 1.32
N PHE A 15 -1.72 -7.96 0.50
CA PHE A 15 -1.15 -8.64 -0.66
C PHE A 15 -0.45 -7.67 -1.63
N ILE A 16 -1.13 -6.58 -1.99
CA ILE A 16 -0.57 -5.54 -2.87
C ILE A 16 0.57 -4.79 -2.16
N ALA A 17 0.38 -4.43 -0.89
CA ALA A 17 1.39 -3.73 -0.11
C ALA A 17 2.70 -4.52 -0.03
N GLY A 18 2.63 -5.84 0.18
CA GLY A 18 3.80 -6.71 0.18
C GLY A 18 4.55 -6.73 -1.16
N GLN A 19 3.83 -6.71 -2.29
CA GLN A 19 4.45 -6.59 -3.61
C GLN A 19 5.10 -5.23 -3.83
N THR A 20 4.45 -4.15 -3.40
CA THR A 20 5.01 -2.80 -3.44
C THR A 20 6.29 -2.71 -2.62
N ILE A 21 6.31 -3.26 -1.40
CA ILE A 21 7.50 -3.29 -0.53
C ILE A 21 8.65 -4.04 -1.23
N ARG A 22 8.38 -5.19 -1.84
CA ARG A 22 9.38 -5.97 -2.60
C ARG A 22 10.01 -5.14 -3.72
N GLU A 23 9.20 -4.42 -4.50
CA GLU A 23 9.71 -3.60 -5.61
C GLU A 23 10.50 -2.38 -5.10
N LEU A 24 10.05 -1.72 -4.04
CA LEU A 24 10.77 -0.59 -3.44
C LEU A 24 12.16 -1.03 -2.94
N LEU A 25 12.23 -2.15 -2.23
CA LEU A 25 13.51 -2.70 -1.74
C LEU A 25 14.45 -3.09 -2.88
N ALA A 26 13.92 -3.67 -3.96
CA ALA A 26 14.69 -4.06 -5.15
C ALA A 26 15.29 -2.85 -5.90
N ASN A 27 14.60 -1.70 -5.85
CA ASN A 27 15.09 -0.45 -6.43
C ASN A 27 16.00 0.35 -5.48
N GLY A 28 16.34 -0.22 -4.32
CA GLY A 28 17.27 0.39 -3.36
C GLY A 28 16.66 1.41 -2.40
N PHE A 29 15.32 1.49 -2.32
CA PHE A 29 14.65 2.37 -1.35
C PHE A 29 14.63 1.75 0.05
N SER A 30 14.67 2.63 1.06
CA SER A 30 14.31 2.29 2.44
C SER A 30 12.79 2.36 2.60
N VAL A 31 12.21 1.43 3.34
CA VAL A 31 10.76 1.25 3.48
C VAL A 31 10.38 1.14 4.94
N ARG A 32 9.38 1.92 5.36
CA ARG A 32 8.72 1.78 6.66
C ARG A 32 7.30 1.25 6.46
N GLY A 33 7.03 0.02 6.86
CA GLY A 33 5.73 -0.63 6.69
C GLY A 33 4.90 -0.63 7.97
N THR A 34 3.61 -0.27 7.91
CA THR A 34 2.72 -0.38 9.08
C THR A 34 1.98 -1.70 9.12
N VAL A 35 1.99 -2.39 10.26
CA VAL A 35 1.25 -3.64 10.49
C VAL A 35 0.31 -3.54 11.68
N ARG A 36 -0.74 -4.38 11.70
CA ARG A 36 -1.70 -4.44 12.81
C ARG A 36 -1.26 -5.51 13.81
N GLY A 37 -1.11 -5.17 15.09
CA GLY A 37 -0.66 -6.14 16.10
C GLY A 37 0.86 -6.24 16.19
N GLU A 38 1.35 -7.39 16.66
CA GLU A 38 2.77 -7.57 16.99
C GLU A 38 3.66 -7.68 15.74
N ILE A 39 4.76 -6.93 15.71
CA ILE A 39 5.70 -6.89 14.57
C ILE A 39 6.37 -8.25 14.31
N ASP A 40 6.42 -9.10 15.33
CA ASP A 40 7.01 -10.44 15.29
C ASP A 40 5.99 -11.56 15.03
N ASP A 41 4.75 -11.19 14.71
CA ASP A 41 3.73 -12.16 14.29
C ASP A 41 4.23 -12.96 13.07
N PRO A 42 4.15 -14.31 13.10
CA PRO A 42 4.53 -15.17 11.98
C PRO A 42 3.88 -14.78 10.65
N GLN A 43 2.71 -14.15 10.66
CA GLN A 43 2.03 -13.67 9.46
C GLN A 43 2.85 -12.61 8.71
N TYR A 44 3.80 -11.92 9.36
CA TYR A 44 4.70 -10.92 8.77
C TYR A 44 6.07 -11.46 8.41
N ALA A 45 6.36 -12.73 8.68
CA ALA A 45 7.67 -13.34 8.41
C ALA A 45 8.07 -13.22 6.93
N TYR A 46 7.10 -13.31 6.01
CA TYR A 46 7.37 -13.19 4.58
C TYR A 46 7.92 -11.81 4.18
N LEU A 47 7.52 -10.74 4.87
CA LEU A 47 8.02 -9.37 4.61
C LEU A 47 9.49 -9.25 5.00
N LYS A 48 9.85 -9.84 6.15
CA LYS A 48 11.23 -9.87 6.66
C LYS A 48 12.17 -10.72 5.78
N GLN A 49 11.62 -11.68 5.02
CA GLN A 49 12.37 -12.54 4.10
C GLN A 49 12.56 -11.93 2.69
N LEU A 50 12.00 -10.74 2.42
CA LEU A 50 12.18 -10.09 1.13
C LEU A 50 13.66 -9.69 0.92
N PRO A 51 14.19 -9.78 -0.31
CA PRO A 51 15.54 -9.33 -0.61
C PRO A 51 15.75 -7.85 -0.21
N GLY A 52 16.79 -7.57 0.57
CA GLY A 52 17.09 -6.22 1.08
C GLY A 52 16.26 -5.78 2.28
N ALA A 53 15.29 -6.57 2.76
CA ALA A 53 14.47 -6.21 3.91
C ALA A 53 15.27 -6.07 5.21
N ALA A 54 16.26 -6.94 5.45
CA ALA A 54 17.07 -6.88 6.67
C ALA A 54 17.81 -5.54 6.87
N GLU A 55 18.11 -4.83 5.80
CA GLU A 55 18.85 -3.56 5.81
C GLU A 55 17.93 -2.35 5.69
N ARG A 56 16.83 -2.49 4.94
CA ARG A 56 16.03 -1.37 4.43
C ARG A 56 14.55 -1.45 4.75
N LEU A 57 14.07 -2.51 5.41
CA LEU A 57 12.67 -2.62 5.85
C LEU A 57 12.55 -2.47 7.37
N GLU A 58 11.77 -1.49 7.80
CA GLU A 58 11.34 -1.32 9.18
C GLU A 58 9.83 -1.56 9.26
N LEU A 59 9.39 -2.52 10.08
CA LEU A 59 7.97 -2.70 10.38
C LEU A 59 7.64 -1.97 11.67
N VAL A 60 6.59 -1.15 11.63
CA VAL A 60 6.10 -0.39 12.79
C VAL A 60 4.63 -0.74 13.05
N PRO A 61 4.17 -0.73 14.31
CA PRO A 61 2.76 -0.92 14.60
C PRO A 61 1.98 0.29 14.10
N GLY A 62 0.88 0.05 13.38
CA GLY A 62 0.03 1.12 12.89
C GLY A 62 -1.38 0.63 12.61
N ASP A 63 -2.31 1.05 13.47
CA ASP A 63 -3.73 0.78 13.32
C ASP A 63 -4.44 2.02 12.78
N LEU A 64 -4.71 2.04 11.47
CA LEU A 64 -5.49 3.10 10.81
C LEU A 64 -6.90 3.22 11.40
N ALA A 65 -7.35 2.11 11.99
CA ALA A 65 -8.06 2.00 13.24
C ALA A 65 -8.34 3.29 14.05
N GLN A 66 -7.27 3.89 14.52
CA GLN A 66 -7.33 4.70 15.72
C GLN A 66 -7.52 6.19 15.39
N SER A 67 -8.65 6.74 15.84
CA SER A 67 -8.52 7.83 16.82
C SER A 67 -8.59 7.26 18.26
N GLY A 68 -8.23 5.97 18.41
CA GLY A 68 -8.86 4.95 19.27
C GLY A 68 -9.85 4.10 18.44
N SER A 69 -9.65 2.79 18.27
CA SER A 69 -9.93 2.14 16.97
C SER A 69 -11.31 1.56 16.68
N PHE A 70 -11.83 1.87 15.48
CA PHE A 70 -12.97 1.35 14.67
C PHE A 70 -14.00 0.37 15.29
N LEU A 71 -14.32 0.44 16.58
CA LEU A 71 -15.41 -0.34 17.15
C LEU A 71 -16.77 0.15 16.61
N GLY A 72 -17.49 -0.74 15.93
CA GLY A 72 -18.87 -0.53 15.46
C GLY A 72 -19.04 -0.17 13.98
N LYS A 73 -17.97 -0.10 13.18
CA LYS A 73 -18.09 0.21 11.74
C LYS A 73 -18.13 -1.05 10.87
N THR A 74 -19.16 -1.14 10.03
CA THR A 74 -19.24 -2.10 8.92
C THR A 74 -18.09 -1.87 7.94
N MET A 75 -17.53 -2.94 7.38
CA MET A 75 -16.48 -2.88 6.37
C MET A 75 -16.83 -1.87 5.27
N CYS A 76 -16.00 -0.84 5.14
CA CYS A 76 -16.22 0.30 4.27
C CYS A 76 -14.90 0.64 3.60
N ILE A 77 -14.85 0.55 2.27
CA ILE A 77 -13.74 1.06 1.47
C ILE A 77 -14.01 2.55 1.28
N SER A 78 -13.24 3.41 1.95
CA SER A 78 -13.41 4.86 1.88
C SER A 78 -12.07 5.58 1.89
N ASN A 79 -11.97 6.62 1.07
CA ASN A 79 -10.82 7.52 1.01
C ASN A 79 -10.98 8.73 1.96
N ALA A 80 -12.03 8.75 2.79
CA ALA A 80 -12.42 9.92 3.60
C ALA A 80 -11.31 10.43 4.52
N ASN A 81 -10.49 9.55 5.09
CA ASN A 81 -9.38 9.97 5.96
C ASN A 81 -8.31 10.73 5.16
N ILE A 82 -7.97 10.26 3.97
CA ILE A 82 -6.99 10.91 3.10
C ILE A 82 -7.55 12.25 2.59
N CYS A 83 -8.84 12.32 2.27
CA CYS A 83 -9.48 13.58 1.89
C CYS A 83 -9.42 14.61 3.02
N ALA A 84 -9.70 14.18 4.26
CA ALA A 84 -9.72 15.06 5.42
C ALA A 84 -8.33 15.57 5.81
N GLU A 85 -7.30 14.72 5.69
CA GLU A 85 -5.93 15.08 6.07
C GLU A 85 -5.21 15.91 5.01
N LEU A 86 -5.43 15.61 3.72
CA LEU A 86 -4.67 16.24 2.63
C LEU A 86 -5.46 17.32 1.89
N GLY A 87 -6.75 17.50 2.21
CA GLY A 87 -7.63 18.45 1.51
C GLY A 87 -7.84 18.10 0.03
N VAL A 88 -7.65 16.83 -0.33
CA VAL A 88 -7.78 16.34 -1.70
C VAL A 88 -9.11 15.62 -1.90
N GLU A 89 -9.66 15.71 -3.10
CA GLU A 89 -10.80 14.88 -3.49
C GLU A 89 -10.35 13.78 -4.43
N PHE A 90 -10.84 12.56 -4.19
CA PHE A 90 -10.58 11.44 -5.07
C PHE A 90 -11.59 11.44 -6.21
N ARG A 91 -11.09 11.15 -7.42
CA ARG A 91 -11.95 10.95 -8.57
C ARG A 91 -12.93 9.79 -8.32
N PRO A 92 -14.17 9.88 -8.82
CA PRO A 92 -15.15 8.81 -8.67
C PRO A 92 -14.59 7.45 -9.09
N VAL A 93 -14.85 6.41 -8.28
CA VAL A 93 -14.23 5.08 -8.47
C VAL A 93 -14.47 4.52 -9.87
N ARG A 94 -15.66 4.74 -10.43
CA ARG A 94 -16.02 4.31 -11.79
C ARG A 94 -15.09 4.92 -12.82
N GLU A 95 -14.85 6.22 -12.74
CA GLU A 95 -13.99 6.94 -13.68
C GLU A 95 -12.53 6.52 -13.54
N THR A 96 -12.05 6.40 -12.30
CA THR A 96 -10.72 5.89 -12.01
C THR A 96 -10.50 4.50 -12.60
N LEU A 97 -11.47 3.59 -12.44
CA LEU A 97 -11.38 2.25 -13.02
C LEU A 97 -11.39 2.27 -14.56
N VAL A 98 -12.23 3.09 -15.18
CA VAL A 98 -12.28 3.23 -16.63
C VAL A 98 -10.96 3.77 -17.18
N ASP A 99 -10.39 4.78 -16.53
CA ASP A 99 -9.13 5.39 -16.95
C ASP A 99 -7.94 4.43 -16.76
N VAL A 100 -7.87 3.74 -15.62
CA VAL A 100 -6.83 2.73 -15.38
C VAL A 100 -6.90 1.61 -16.43
N VAL A 101 -8.10 1.10 -16.73
CA VAL A 101 -8.26 0.10 -17.79
C VAL A 101 -7.86 0.68 -19.16
N GLY A 102 -8.24 1.92 -19.44
CA GLY A 102 -7.83 2.63 -20.65
C GLY A 102 -6.31 2.76 -20.76
N ASP A 103 -5.62 3.10 -19.67
CA ASP A 103 -4.17 3.23 -19.59
C ASP A 103 -3.47 1.91 -19.79
N LEU A 104 -3.96 0.85 -19.15
CA LEU A 104 -3.43 -0.50 -19.34
C LEU A 104 -3.61 -0.98 -20.79
N ILE A 105 -4.70 -0.61 -21.46
CA ILE A 105 -4.87 -0.88 -22.89
C ILE A 105 -3.88 -0.06 -23.73
N ARG A 106 -3.75 1.25 -23.45
CA ARG A 106 -2.82 2.14 -24.17
C ARG A 106 -1.37 1.70 -24.04
N GLN A 107 -1.00 1.19 -22.88
CA GLN A 107 0.35 0.68 -22.58
C GLN A 107 0.56 -0.76 -23.07
N GLY A 108 -0.46 -1.41 -23.65
CA GLY A 108 -0.37 -2.77 -24.19
C GLY A 108 -0.38 -3.88 -23.13
N HIS A 109 -0.66 -3.55 -21.87
CA HIS A 109 -0.79 -4.51 -20.77
C HIS A 109 -2.12 -5.26 -20.80
N LEU A 110 -3.18 -4.67 -21.36
CA LEU A 110 -4.46 -5.31 -21.60
C LEU A 110 -4.84 -5.22 -23.07
N GLN A 111 -5.46 -6.28 -23.60
CA GLN A 111 -6.11 -6.24 -24.90
C GLN A 111 -7.61 -6.04 -24.69
N LYS A 112 -8.24 -5.18 -25.52
CA LYS A 112 -9.70 -5.16 -25.59
C LYS A 112 -10.14 -6.52 -26.13
N PHE A 113 -10.80 -7.32 -25.29
CA PHE A 113 -11.55 -8.47 -25.78
C PHE A 113 -12.71 -7.93 -26.63
N GLY A 114 -12.78 -8.37 -27.88
CA GLY A 114 -13.57 -7.75 -28.93
C GLY A 114 -15.08 -8.03 -28.86
N ASN A 115 -15.80 -7.01 -29.37
CA ASN A 115 -17.19 -6.90 -29.84
C ASN A 115 -18.35 -7.25 -28.90
#